data_AF-A0A502BY71-F1
#
_entry.id   AF-A0A502BY71-F1
#
_cell.length_a   1.000
_cell.length_b   1.000
_cell.length_c   1.000
_cell.angle_alpha   90.00
_cell.angle_beta   90.00
_cell.angle_gamma   90.00
#
_symmetry.space_group_name_H-M   'P 1'
#
loop_
_entity.id
_entity.type
_entity.pdbx_description
1 polymer ?
#
loop_
_entity_poly.entity_id
_entity_poly.type
_entity_poly.pdbx_seq_one_letter_code
_entity_poly.pdbx_strand_id
1 'polypeptide(L)'
;MPTPNTHDIDSLTGATYFVVGRGTEGGPSPYRLAIAGVTDADWGKVNKVAANSGYSLGTIQVDLGQRGTWALGATDGAALRLGETTYVDGIIDQAAKYAKGHDLKFTSDTAQLRTDLLTHGDGERGRTSLTFIDTDTRNSINAWASSEDGQKWIHKNIDYPQIRQATQSAMDMLDKYGKNIPEDRRLETVAILAKTENQIPSQMAKFEKVLKNGGDYNDVLAEANEIKSHHRFYDGPKAAALAEQYKNAYAAPENAAALDRAHAKVGDANFDPSKSASDPDIKEALKAIGQGGRAHTPGSHSSLHQGSHGEKVTALQTDLAKLGFTDAHGRALHPDGDFGPGTKAAVEKFQRAHHMTPDGVAGPKTLNALRMAVHPPQPNLADATHPGNGMYLQALSAVHRLDAQQGRTPDQRSDNLAAALAVAAHGNGMSRVDHVVLSDDASRAYAVQGDTNSLFKRYTDVSVAQAIGTPLAQSSGEWQHDIRQVAPTQATPPMQQMQNPQMDQPVVQRSP
;
A
#
# COMPACT_ATOMS: atom_id res chain seq x y z
N MET A 1 -0.78 30.48 9.75
CA MET A 1 0.11 29.36 9.40
C MET A 1 0.28 29.38 7.89
N PRO A 2 1.45 29.04 7.32
CA PRO A 2 1.53 28.81 5.89
C PRO A 2 0.59 27.64 5.54
N THR A 3 -0.28 27.86 4.55
CA THR A 3 -1.19 26.88 3.97
C THR A 3 -1.14 27.07 2.45
N PRO A 4 -1.53 26.07 1.65
CA PRO A 4 -1.81 26.32 0.24
C PRO A 4 -2.78 27.50 0.12
N ASN A 5 -2.60 28.33 -0.91
CA ASN A 5 -3.53 29.44 -1.14
C ASN A 5 -4.92 28.87 -1.47
N THR A 6 -5.84 28.95 -0.50
CA THR A 6 -7.19 28.35 -0.61
C THR A 6 -8.15 29.19 -1.46
N HIS A 7 -7.68 30.31 -1.99
CA HIS A 7 -8.40 31.20 -2.91
C HIS A 7 -7.84 31.12 -4.34
N ASP A 8 -6.73 30.41 -4.54
CA ASP A 8 -6.16 30.17 -5.86
C ASP A 8 -6.43 28.73 -6.30
N ILE A 9 -7.21 28.59 -7.36
CA ILE A 9 -7.66 27.29 -7.84
C ILE A 9 -6.50 26.42 -8.33
N ASP A 10 -5.47 27.00 -8.93
CA ASP A 10 -4.34 26.23 -9.47
C ASP A 10 -3.48 25.67 -8.32
N SER A 11 -3.23 26.46 -7.28
CA SER A 11 -2.59 26.02 -6.04
C SER A 11 -3.42 24.97 -5.30
N LEU A 12 -4.74 25.19 -5.19
CA LEU A 12 -5.61 24.36 -4.37
C LEU A 12 -5.95 23.02 -5.02
N THR A 13 -6.07 22.98 -6.35
CA THR A 13 -6.35 21.74 -7.10
C THR A 13 -5.30 20.68 -6.82
N GLY A 14 -4.02 21.07 -6.77
CA GLY A 14 -2.93 20.17 -6.42
C GLY A 14 -3.03 19.62 -5.00
N ALA A 15 -3.43 20.45 -4.03
CA ALA A 15 -3.64 20.00 -2.65
C ALA A 15 -4.84 19.05 -2.53
N THR A 16 -5.96 19.38 -3.20
CA THR A 16 -7.16 18.54 -3.23
C THR A 16 -6.87 17.18 -3.87
N TYR A 17 -6.00 17.09 -4.88
CA TYR A 17 -5.55 15.82 -5.48
C TYR A 17 -4.98 14.86 -4.42
N PHE A 18 -4.12 15.34 -3.51
CA PHE A 18 -3.55 14.52 -2.45
C PHE A 18 -4.55 14.16 -1.35
N VAL A 19 -5.43 15.09 -1.00
CA VAL A 19 -6.37 14.95 0.12
C VAL A 19 -7.59 14.13 -0.26
N VAL A 20 -8.27 14.50 -1.33
CA VAL A 20 -9.54 13.89 -1.76
C VAL A 20 -9.27 12.64 -2.57
N GLY A 21 -8.42 12.73 -3.60
CA GLY A 21 -8.27 11.63 -4.53
C GLY A 21 -7.33 10.52 -4.05
N ARG A 22 -6.03 10.81 -3.89
CA ARG A 22 -5.05 9.74 -3.55
C ARG A 22 -5.18 9.27 -2.10
N GLY A 23 -5.53 10.17 -1.19
CA GLY A 23 -5.55 9.93 0.25
C GLY A 23 -6.77 9.17 0.77
N THR A 24 -7.94 9.32 0.14
CA THR A 24 -9.16 8.64 0.59
C THR A 24 -9.60 7.47 -0.28
N GLU A 25 -9.20 7.43 -1.57
CA GLU A 25 -9.79 6.52 -2.58
C GLU A 25 -8.81 5.48 -3.14
N GLY A 26 -7.53 5.52 -2.73
CA GLY A 26 -6.50 4.59 -3.18
C GLY A 26 -6.77 3.15 -2.74
N GLY A 27 -7.44 2.37 -3.58
CA GLY A 27 -7.42 0.91 -3.55
C GLY A 27 -6.05 0.34 -3.99
N PRO A 28 -5.83 -0.98 -3.87
CA PRO A 28 -4.51 -1.61 -3.98
C PRO A 28 -3.93 -1.67 -5.41
N SER A 29 -4.52 -1.00 -6.41
CA SER A 29 -4.06 -1.03 -7.80
C SER A 29 -4.62 0.17 -8.59
N PRO A 30 -3.84 1.24 -8.81
CA PRO A 30 -4.25 2.32 -9.70
C PRO A 30 -4.16 1.90 -11.18
N TYR A 31 -4.75 2.72 -12.04
CA TYR A 31 -4.83 2.70 -13.49
C TYR A 31 -5.38 1.41 -14.08
N ARG A 32 -6.59 1.06 -13.65
CA ARG A 32 -7.30 -0.14 -14.09
C ARG A 32 -8.81 0.02 -13.93
N LEU A 33 -9.55 -0.88 -14.55
CA LEU A 33 -10.96 -1.09 -14.30
C LEU A 33 -11.17 -1.65 -12.88
N ALA A 34 -12.00 -0.96 -12.10
CA ALA A 34 -12.31 -1.27 -10.70
C ALA A 34 -13.83 -1.31 -10.48
N ILE A 35 -14.31 -2.28 -9.70
CA ILE A 35 -15.71 -2.38 -9.27
C ILE A 35 -15.76 -2.49 -7.77
N ALA A 36 -16.60 -1.69 -7.12
CA ALA A 36 -16.76 -1.75 -5.68
C ALA A 36 -17.19 -3.17 -5.26
N GLY A 37 -16.35 -3.82 -4.44
CA GLY A 37 -16.58 -5.18 -3.95
C GLY A 37 -16.24 -6.31 -4.92
N VAL A 38 -15.62 -6.04 -6.08
CA VAL A 38 -15.12 -7.08 -6.98
C VAL A 38 -13.61 -7.04 -7.04
N THR A 39 -12.99 -8.20 -6.82
CA THR A 39 -11.54 -8.39 -6.97
C THR A 39 -11.24 -9.10 -8.29
N ASP A 40 -9.97 -9.17 -8.69
CA ASP A 40 -9.56 -9.98 -9.85
C ASP A 40 -9.91 -11.47 -9.69
N ALA A 41 -9.93 -11.98 -8.46
CA ALA A 41 -10.28 -13.37 -8.17
C ALA A 41 -11.79 -13.66 -8.36
N ASP A 42 -12.61 -12.62 -8.22
CA ASP A 42 -14.07 -12.70 -8.21
C ASP A 42 -14.72 -12.01 -9.42
N TRP A 43 -13.92 -11.54 -10.38
CA TRP A 43 -14.41 -10.99 -11.64
C TRP A 43 -15.28 -12.02 -12.37
N GLY A 44 -16.49 -11.63 -12.78
CA GLY A 44 -17.44 -12.57 -13.38
C GLY A 44 -18.32 -13.33 -12.38
N LYS A 45 -18.00 -13.31 -11.08
CA LYS A 45 -18.64 -14.20 -10.07
C LYS A 45 -19.58 -13.47 -9.11
N VAL A 46 -19.42 -12.17 -8.96
CA VAL A 46 -20.19 -11.37 -8.00
C VAL A 46 -21.50 -10.92 -8.63
N ASN A 47 -22.64 -11.21 -7.99
CA ASN A 47 -23.96 -10.86 -8.50
C ASN A 47 -24.44 -9.45 -8.11
N LYS A 48 -23.66 -8.70 -7.32
CA LYS A 48 -24.00 -7.35 -6.85
C LYS A 48 -22.76 -6.47 -6.62
N VAL A 49 -22.82 -5.22 -7.08
CA VAL A 49 -21.82 -4.18 -6.75
C VAL A 49 -22.05 -3.67 -5.32
N ALA A 50 -20.99 -3.57 -4.52
CA ALA A 50 -21.12 -3.33 -3.09
C ALA A 50 -21.53 -1.89 -2.72
N ALA A 51 -21.20 -0.89 -3.55
CA ALA A 51 -21.51 0.53 -3.32
C ALA A 51 -21.19 1.38 -4.56
N ASN A 52 -21.61 2.66 -4.53
CA ASN A 52 -21.05 3.71 -5.39
C ASN A 52 -19.78 4.27 -4.72
N SER A 53 -18.61 4.04 -5.31
CA SER A 53 -17.33 4.46 -4.74
C SER A 53 -16.95 5.92 -5.01
N GLY A 54 -17.59 6.58 -5.99
CA GLY A 54 -17.11 7.83 -6.61
C GLY A 54 -15.75 7.63 -7.30
N TYR A 55 -15.39 8.43 -8.30
CA TYR A 55 -14.15 8.23 -9.04
C TYR A 55 -12.93 8.24 -8.12
N SER A 56 -11.98 7.33 -8.30
CA SER A 56 -10.67 7.41 -7.63
C SER A 56 -9.64 7.86 -8.63
N LEU A 57 -8.75 8.76 -8.21
CA LEU A 57 -7.62 9.19 -9.04
C LEU A 57 -6.81 8.00 -9.51
N GLY A 58 -6.60 7.93 -10.81
CA GLY A 58 -5.98 6.80 -11.44
C GLY A 58 -6.77 5.53 -11.22
N THR A 59 -8.09 5.53 -11.36
CA THR A 59 -8.86 4.28 -11.54
C THR A 59 -10.01 4.54 -12.50
N ILE A 60 -10.30 3.55 -13.33
CA ILE A 60 -11.53 3.55 -14.12
C ILE A 60 -12.53 2.76 -13.30
N GLN A 61 -13.51 3.41 -12.69
CA GLN A 61 -14.53 2.68 -11.96
C GLN A 61 -15.64 2.23 -12.91
N VAL A 62 -16.23 1.05 -12.68
CA VAL A 62 -17.37 0.55 -13.49
C VAL A 62 -18.72 1.13 -13.08
N ASP A 63 -18.81 1.94 -12.02
CA ASP A 63 -20.00 2.78 -11.79
C ASP A 63 -20.01 3.97 -12.76
N LEU A 64 -19.78 3.65 -14.04
CA LEU A 64 -20.04 4.53 -15.15
C LEU A 64 -21.56 4.63 -15.39
N GLY A 65 -22.40 3.85 -14.71
CA GLY A 65 -23.85 3.94 -14.90
C GLY A 65 -24.44 5.30 -14.58
N GLN A 66 -24.06 5.88 -13.44
CA GLN A 66 -24.60 7.19 -13.03
C GLN A 66 -23.94 8.35 -13.78
N ARG A 67 -22.67 8.20 -14.18
CA ARG A 67 -21.81 9.31 -14.62
C ARG A 67 -21.05 9.05 -15.92
N GLY A 68 -21.05 7.82 -16.39
CA GLY A 68 -20.38 7.38 -17.61
C GLY A 68 -20.97 7.95 -18.88
N THR A 69 -22.18 8.50 -18.80
CA THR A 69 -22.82 9.27 -19.87
C THR A 69 -22.49 10.76 -19.81
N TRP A 70 -21.78 11.22 -18.78
CA TRP A 70 -21.35 12.61 -18.67
C TRP A 70 -20.11 12.85 -19.54
N ALA A 71 -19.82 14.12 -19.83
CA ALA A 71 -18.61 14.52 -20.54
C ALA A 71 -17.36 14.05 -19.77
N LEU A 72 -16.28 13.74 -20.50
CA LEU A 72 -14.97 13.45 -19.91
C LEU A 72 -14.57 14.55 -18.91
N GLY A 73 -14.21 14.13 -17.70
CA GLY A 73 -13.77 15.04 -16.64
C GLY A 73 -14.89 15.76 -15.88
N ALA A 74 -16.16 15.57 -16.25
CA ALA A 74 -17.29 16.21 -15.58
C ALA A 74 -17.57 15.60 -14.19
N THR A 75 -17.90 16.46 -13.22
CA THR A 75 -18.45 16.09 -11.89
C THR A 75 -19.96 16.29 -11.78
N ASP A 76 -20.58 16.83 -12.83
CA ASP A 76 -22.00 17.09 -12.93
C ASP A 76 -22.61 16.45 -14.19
N GLY A 77 -23.91 16.16 -14.13
CA GLY A 77 -24.66 15.56 -15.24
C GLY A 77 -25.00 16.54 -16.35
N ALA A 78 -24.11 17.50 -16.63
CA ALA A 78 -24.29 18.49 -17.68
C ALA A 78 -24.41 17.81 -19.06
N ALA A 79 -25.19 18.41 -19.95
CA ALA A 79 -25.33 17.92 -21.32
C ALA A 79 -24.01 18.06 -22.09
N LEU A 80 -23.68 17.06 -22.90
CA LEU A 80 -22.50 17.07 -23.78
C LEU A 80 -22.55 18.28 -24.72
N ARG A 81 -21.43 18.99 -24.82
CA ARG A 81 -21.23 20.02 -25.85
C ARG A 81 -20.86 19.37 -27.18
N LEU A 82 -20.99 20.13 -28.26
CA LEU A 82 -20.64 19.66 -29.60
C LEU A 82 -19.17 19.25 -29.65
N GLY A 83 -18.91 17.99 -29.99
CA GLY A 83 -17.56 17.42 -30.08
C GLY A 83 -17.04 16.78 -28.79
N GLU A 84 -17.77 16.86 -27.68
CA GLU A 84 -17.44 16.12 -26.46
C GLU A 84 -17.84 14.64 -26.59
N THR A 85 -17.11 13.79 -25.89
CA THR A 85 -17.42 12.36 -25.75
C THR A 85 -17.71 12.03 -24.30
N THR A 86 -18.42 10.93 -24.07
CA THR A 86 -18.69 10.46 -22.72
C THR A 86 -17.48 9.73 -22.14
N TYR A 87 -17.44 9.60 -20.82
CA TYR A 87 -16.46 8.76 -20.13
C TYR A 87 -16.35 7.35 -20.73
N VAL A 88 -17.49 6.65 -20.85
CA VAL A 88 -17.52 5.27 -21.34
C VAL A 88 -17.02 5.20 -22.78
N ASP A 89 -17.51 6.10 -23.63
CA ASP A 89 -17.18 6.09 -25.04
C ASP A 89 -15.68 6.44 -25.26
N GLY A 90 -15.13 7.36 -24.47
CA GLY A 90 -13.70 7.68 -24.47
C GLY A 90 -12.83 6.50 -24.04
N ILE A 91 -13.18 5.80 -22.96
CA ILE A 91 -12.44 4.62 -22.48
C ILE A 91 -12.46 3.49 -23.51
N ILE A 92 -13.63 3.20 -24.09
CA ILE A 92 -13.77 2.16 -25.12
C ILE A 92 -12.90 2.49 -26.32
N ASP A 93 -12.94 3.73 -26.83
CA ASP A 93 -12.16 4.16 -27.98
C ASP A 93 -10.64 4.03 -27.73
N GLN A 94 -10.16 4.51 -26.58
CA GLN A 94 -8.74 4.44 -26.24
C GLN A 94 -8.26 3.00 -26.03
N ALA A 95 -9.01 2.19 -25.28
CA ALA A 95 -8.66 0.80 -25.02
C ALA A 95 -8.70 -0.05 -26.31
N ALA A 96 -9.66 0.19 -27.21
CA ALA A 96 -9.73 -0.49 -28.50
C ALA A 96 -8.54 -0.15 -29.40
N LYS A 97 -8.15 1.14 -29.47
CA LYS A 97 -6.97 1.59 -30.22
C LYS A 97 -5.69 0.96 -29.68
N TYR A 98 -5.53 0.96 -28.36
CA TYR A 98 -4.39 0.34 -27.69
C TYR A 98 -4.33 -1.17 -27.98
N ALA A 99 -5.44 -1.87 -27.79
CA ALA A 99 -5.51 -3.32 -28.03
C ALA A 99 -5.12 -3.67 -29.47
N LYS A 100 -5.62 -2.91 -30.46
CA LYS A 100 -5.25 -3.08 -31.87
C LYS A 100 -3.75 -2.84 -32.12
N GLY A 101 -3.16 -1.82 -31.50
CA GLY A 101 -1.74 -1.50 -31.65
C GLY A 101 -0.80 -2.52 -30.99
N HIS A 102 -1.31 -3.28 -30.02
CA HIS A 102 -0.54 -4.21 -29.20
C HIS A 102 -0.94 -5.69 -29.38
N ASP A 103 -1.72 -6.01 -30.43
CA ASP A 103 -2.23 -7.36 -30.73
C ASP A 103 -2.97 -8.02 -29.53
N LEU A 104 -3.69 -7.22 -28.76
CA LEU A 104 -4.52 -7.67 -27.65
C LEU A 104 -5.95 -7.89 -28.13
N LYS A 105 -6.59 -8.90 -27.54
CA LYS A 105 -8.01 -9.18 -27.81
C LYS A 105 -8.89 -8.08 -27.23
N PHE A 106 -9.85 -7.62 -28.03
CA PHE A 106 -10.86 -6.65 -27.61
C PHE A 106 -12.18 -7.00 -28.30
N THR A 107 -13.29 -6.86 -27.58
CA THR A 107 -14.62 -7.13 -28.16
C THR A 107 -14.88 -6.27 -29.40
N SER A 108 -15.45 -6.88 -30.44
CA SER A 108 -15.96 -6.16 -31.60
C SER A 108 -17.33 -5.52 -31.34
N ASP A 109 -18.05 -5.96 -30.30
CA ASP A 109 -19.35 -5.42 -29.90
C ASP A 109 -19.17 -4.34 -28.83
N THR A 110 -18.77 -3.15 -29.29
CA THR A 110 -18.56 -1.99 -28.41
C THR A 110 -19.87 -1.44 -27.84
N ALA A 111 -21.02 -1.71 -28.46
CA ALA A 111 -22.32 -1.31 -27.96
C ALA A 111 -22.75 -2.15 -26.75
N GLN A 112 -22.50 -3.46 -26.79
CA GLN A 112 -22.68 -4.33 -25.63
C GLN A 112 -21.70 -3.96 -24.51
N LEU A 113 -20.42 -3.76 -24.82
CA LEU A 113 -19.42 -3.31 -23.84
C LEU A 113 -19.85 -2.01 -23.15
N ARG A 114 -20.35 -1.04 -23.92
CA ARG A 114 -20.89 0.22 -23.39
C ARG A 114 -22.06 -0.03 -22.45
N THR A 115 -22.98 -0.92 -22.83
CA THR A 115 -24.11 -1.31 -21.98
C THR A 115 -23.63 -1.97 -20.69
N ASP A 116 -22.65 -2.88 -20.77
CA ASP A 116 -22.08 -3.53 -19.60
C ASP A 116 -21.43 -2.50 -18.68
N LEU A 117 -20.54 -1.65 -19.19
CA LEU A 117 -19.89 -0.58 -18.41
C LEU A 117 -20.91 0.36 -17.73
N LEU A 118 -22.04 0.67 -18.37
CA LEU A 118 -23.09 1.51 -17.79
C LEU A 118 -24.01 0.79 -16.78
N THR A 119 -24.08 -0.54 -16.80
CA THR A 119 -25.04 -1.29 -15.97
C THR A 119 -24.48 -1.69 -14.60
N HIS A 120 -23.18 -1.69 -14.43
CA HIS A 120 -22.54 -2.00 -13.14
C HIS A 120 -22.70 -0.85 -12.10
N GLY A 121 -23.33 0.26 -12.49
CA GLY A 121 -23.48 1.45 -11.64
C GLY A 121 -24.85 1.70 -11.01
N ASP A 122 -25.88 0.90 -11.31
CA ASP A 122 -27.18 1.14 -10.69
C ASP A 122 -27.41 0.35 -9.39
N GLY A 123 -26.80 -0.83 -9.19
CA GLY A 123 -26.92 -1.66 -7.97
C GLY A 123 -28.36 -2.01 -7.51
N GLU A 124 -29.37 -1.44 -8.15
CA GLU A 124 -30.72 -1.22 -7.64
C GLU A 124 -31.80 -1.50 -8.71
N ARG A 125 -31.45 -1.72 -9.99
CA ARG A 125 -32.46 -2.09 -11.01
C ARG A 125 -32.81 -3.58 -11.08
N GLY A 126 -32.52 -4.33 -10.02
CA GLY A 126 -33.06 -5.69 -9.85
C GLY A 126 -32.68 -6.70 -10.95
N ARG A 127 -31.55 -6.50 -11.65
CA ARG A 127 -31.04 -7.52 -12.58
C ARG A 127 -30.43 -8.68 -11.80
N THR A 128 -30.88 -9.89 -12.08
CA THR A 128 -30.47 -11.13 -11.40
C THR A 128 -29.08 -11.62 -11.78
N SER A 129 -28.43 -10.99 -12.76
CA SER A 129 -27.06 -11.29 -13.20
C SER A 129 -26.41 -10.04 -13.81
N LEU A 130 -25.18 -9.74 -13.40
CA LEU A 130 -24.29 -8.82 -14.11
C LEU A 130 -23.67 -9.59 -15.28
N THR A 131 -23.87 -9.12 -16.52
CA THR A 131 -23.07 -9.61 -17.65
C THR A 131 -21.72 -8.93 -17.54
N PHE A 132 -20.75 -9.61 -16.95
CA PHE A 132 -19.41 -9.06 -16.85
C PHE A 132 -18.81 -8.91 -18.23
N ILE A 133 -18.08 -7.80 -18.40
CA ILE A 133 -17.15 -7.63 -19.50
C ILE A 133 -16.24 -8.86 -19.53
N ASP A 134 -16.10 -9.45 -20.70
CA ASP A 134 -15.27 -10.63 -20.89
C ASP A 134 -13.83 -10.35 -20.43
N THR A 135 -13.15 -11.40 -20.00
CA THR A 135 -11.83 -11.27 -19.36
C THR A 135 -10.79 -10.67 -20.30
N ASP A 136 -10.87 -10.97 -21.60
CA ASP A 136 -9.93 -10.48 -22.60
C ASP A 136 -10.11 -8.97 -22.81
N THR A 137 -11.34 -8.49 -22.99
CA THR A 137 -11.66 -7.06 -23.07
C THR A 137 -11.30 -6.31 -21.80
N ARG A 138 -11.63 -6.85 -20.61
CA ARG A 138 -11.21 -6.26 -19.33
C ARG A 138 -9.69 -6.13 -19.25
N ASN A 139 -8.96 -7.19 -19.60
CA ASN A 139 -7.50 -7.19 -19.55
C ASN A 139 -6.92 -6.13 -20.49
N SER A 140 -7.49 -5.96 -21.67
CA SER A 140 -7.07 -4.93 -22.62
C SER A 140 -7.37 -3.51 -22.12
N ILE A 141 -8.51 -3.27 -21.47
CA ILE A 141 -8.79 -1.99 -20.79
C ILE A 141 -7.74 -1.73 -19.69
N ASN A 142 -7.41 -2.74 -18.88
CA ASN A 142 -6.40 -2.61 -17.83
C ASN A 142 -4.98 -2.41 -18.38
N ALA A 143 -4.63 -3.11 -19.47
CA ALA A 143 -3.34 -2.97 -20.14
C ALA A 143 -3.16 -1.55 -20.69
N TRP A 144 -4.20 -1.03 -21.36
CA TRP A 144 -4.21 0.37 -21.78
C TRP A 144 -4.08 1.31 -20.58
N ALA A 145 -4.97 1.21 -19.60
CA ALA A 145 -5.03 2.13 -18.48
C ALA A 145 -3.69 2.20 -17.72
N SER A 146 -3.03 1.05 -17.52
CA SER A 146 -1.75 0.94 -16.82
C SER A 146 -0.52 1.33 -17.66
N SER A 147 -0.65 1.49 -18.97
CA SER A 147 0.41 1.97 -19.85
C SER A 147 0.72 3.46 -19.62
N GLU A 148 1.94 3.93 -19.95
CA GLU A 148 2.29 5.35 -19.83
C GLU A 148 1.30 6.27 -20.56
N ASP A 149 0.91 5.88 -21.78
CA ASP A 149 -0.05 6.65 -22.59
C ASP A 149 -1.46 6.65 -21.99
N GLY A 150 -1.91 5.51 -21.47
CA GLY A 150 -3.21 5.42 -20.78
C GLY A 150 -3.24 6.23 -19.51
N GLN A 151 -2.19 6.20 -18.69
CA GLN A 151 -2.10 6.99 -17.46
C GLN A 151 -2.13 8.49 -17.74
N LYS A 152 -1.36 8.95 -18.74
CA LYS A 152 -1.39 10.36 -19.19
C LYS A 152 -2.76 10.76 -19.72
N TRP A 153 -3.39 9.88 -20.51
CA TRP A 153 -4.71 10.17 -21.06
C TRP A 153 -5.78 10.24 -19.96
N ILE A 154 -5.79 9.30 -19.02
CA ILE A 154 -6.71 9.29 -17.88
C ILE A 154 -6.48 10.55 -17.04
N HIS A 155 -5.24 10.90 -16.74
CA HIS A 155 -4.96 12.10 -15.97
C HIS A 155 -5.49 13.36 -16.65
N LYS A 156 -5.11 13.55 -17.92
CA LYS A 156 -5.45 14.74 -18.71
C LYS A 156 -6.95 14.92 -18.91
N ASN A 157 -7.67 13.84 -19.18
CA ASN A 157 -9.06 13.91 -19.64
C ASN A 157 -10.08 13.56 -18.55
N ILE A 158 -9.66 12.91 -17.46
CA ILE A 158 -10.54 12.45 -16.40
C ILE A 158 -10.10 13.05 -15.07
N ASP A 159 -8.96 12.61 -14.53
CA ASP A 159 -8.60 12.89 -13.14
C ASP A 159 -8.41 14.40 -12.88
N TYR A 160 -7.61 15.06 -13.73
CA TYR A 160 -7.27 16.48 -13.57
C TYR A 160 -8.49 17.40 -13.76
N PRO A 161 -9.28 17.31 -14.85
CA PRO A 161 -10.45 18.16 -15.00
C PRO A 161 -11.46 17.95 -13.86
N GLN A 162 -11.62 16.72 -13.40
CA GLN A 162 -12.59 16.36 -12.39
C GLN A 162 -12.20 16.89 -11.00
N ILE A 163 -10.95 16.68 -10.57
CA ILE A 163 -10.49 17.21 -9.28
C ILE A 163 -10.52 18.74 -9.27
N ARG A 164 -10.21 19.36 -10.42
CA ARG A 164 -10.28 20.79 -10.60
C ARG A 164 -11.72 21.31 -10.51
N GLN A 165 -12.67 20.64 -11.16
CA GLN A 165 -14.10 21.01 -11.09
C GLN A 165 -14.64 20.88 -9.67
N ALA A 166 -14.39 19.76 -8.98
CA ALA A 166 -14.82 19.57 -7.60
C ALA A 166 -14.19 20.60 -6.65
N THR A 167 -12.93 20.97 -6.89
CA THR A 167 -12.26 22.04 -6.12
C THR A 167 -12.92 23.39 -6.37
N GLN A 168 -13.20 23.73 -7.64
CA GLN A 168 -13.84 24.98 -8.02
C GLN A 168 -15.24 25.11 -7.43
N SER A 169 -16.08 24.08 -7.54
CA SER A 169 -17.43 24.04 -6.96
C SER A 169 -17.41 24.25 -5.44
N ALA A 170 -16.44 23.64 -4.74
CA ALA A 170 -16.24 23.84 -3.31
C ALA A 170 -15.82 25.28 -2.98
N MET A 171 -14.88 25.85 -3.75
CA MET A 171 -14.46 27.25 -3.60
C MET A 171 -15.61 28.21 -3.83
N ASP A 172 -16.36 28.06 -4.92
CA ASP A 172 -17.50 28.91 -5.28
C ASP A 172 -18.57 28.91 -4.18
N MET A 173 -18.84 27.73 -3.59
CA MET A 173 -19.77 27.61 -2.48
C MET A 173 -19.28 28.36 -1.23
N LEU A 174 -17.99 28.25 -0.91
CA LEU A 174 -17.39 28.91 0.25
C LEU A 174 -17.25 30.41 0.07
N ASP A 175 -16.94 30.88 -1.12
CA ASP A 175 -16.85 32.32 -1.41
C ASP A 175 -18.22 32.98 -1.33
N LYS A 176 -19.27 32.25 -1.72
CA LYS A 176 -20.63 32.76 -1.71
C LYS A 176 -21.29 32.71 -0.33
N TYR A 177 -21.06 31.63 0.43
CA TYR A 177 -21.80 31.36 1.66
C TYR A 177 -20.93 31.10 2.90
N GLY A 178 -19.65 30.80 2.73
CA GLY A 178 -18.74 30.35 3.79
C GLY A 178 -18.08 31.46 4.61
N LYS A 179 -18.72 32.62 4.79
CA LYS A 179 -18.15 33.76 5.53
C LYS A 179 -17.73 33.46 6.99
N ASN A 180 -18.31 32.41 7.59
CA ASN A 180 -18.02 31.97 8.96
C ASN A 180 -17.01 30.81 9.00
N ILE A 181 -16.49 30.37 7.86
CA ILE A 181 -15.42 29.38 7.78
C ILE A 181 -14.08 30.13 7.93
N PRO A 182 -13.32 29.88 9.00
CA PRO A 182 -12.03 30.55 9.16
C PRO A 182 -11.02 30.00 8.14
N GLU A 183 -10.09 30.86 7.71
CA GLU A 183 -9.10 30.53 6.67
C GLU A 183 -8.29 29.27 7.02
N ASP A 184 -7.99 29.08 8.31
CA ASP A 184 -7.25 27.92 8.80
C ASP A 184 -8.04 26.60 8.75
N ARG A 185 -9.34 26.64 8.47
CA ARG A 185 -10.23 25.46 8.25
C ARG A 185 -10.77 25.37 6.83
N ARG A 186 -10.37 26.29 5.95
CA ARG A 186 -10.91 26.37 4.59
C ARG A 186 -10.50 25.17 3.73
N LEU A 187 -9.27 24.68 3.87
CA LEU A 187 -8.80 23.47 3.16
C LEU A 187 -9.59 22.21 3.57
N GLU A 188 -9.83 22.00 4.86
CA GLU A 188 -10.64 20.88 5.36
C GLU A 188 -12.09 20.97 4.86
N THR A 189 -12.64 22.18 4.82
CA THR A 189 -13.99 22.41 4.30
C THR A 189 -14.07 22.13 2.80
N VAL A 190 -13.10 22.61 2.02
CA VAL A 190 -12.97 22.28 0.58
C VAL A 190 -12.88 20.78 0.38
N ALA A 191 -12.10 20.07 1.20
CA ALA A 191 -11.95 18.63 1.10
C ALA A 191 -13.28 17.88 1.33
N ILE A 192 -14.09 18.31 2.31
CA ILE A 192 -15.43 17.73 2.54
C ILE A 192 -16.33 17.96 1.33
N LEU A 193 -16.40 19.20 0.84
CA LEU A 193 -17.29 19.57 -0.27
C LEU A 193 -16.89 18.86 -1.56
N ALA A 194 -15.61 18.91 -1.94
CA ALA A 194 -15.10 18.24 -3.13
C ALA A 194 -15.30 16.72 -3.06
N LYS A 195 -15.11 16.12 -1.88
CA LYS A 195 -15.36 14.68 -1.66
C LYS A 195 -16.86 14.34 -1.77
N THR A 196 -17.73 15.23 -1.32
CA THR A 196 -19.19 15.08 -1.43
C THR A 196 -19.62 15.13 -2.89
N GLU A 197 -19.14 16.11 -3.64
CA GLU A 197 -19.40 16.21 -5.08
C GLU A 197 -18.88 14.99 -5.84
N ASN A 198 -17.70 14.47 -5.43
CA ASN A 198 -17.17 13.27 -6.04
C ASN A 198 -18.00 12.02 -5.75
N GLN A 199 -18.46 11.79 -4.51
CA GLN A 199 -19.12 10.53 -4.15
C GLN A 199 -20.65 10.59 -4.20
N ILE A 200 -21.25 11.67 -3.68
CA ILE A 200 -22.71 11.81 -3.52
C ILE A 200 -23.15 13.26 -3.79
N PRO A 201 -23.03 13.78 -5.03
CA PRO A 201 -23.28 15.19 -5.34
C PRO A 201 -24.72 15.64 -5.02
N SER A 202 -25.68 14.72 -4.94
CA SER A 202 -27.04 15.01 -4.47
C SER A 202 -27.10 15.54 -3.02
N GLN A 203 -26.06 15.34 -2.21
CA GLN A 203 -25.97 15.85 -0.84
C GLN A 203 -25.39 17.28 -0.75
N MET A 204 -24.87 17.85 -1.85
CA MET A 204 -24.26 19.20 -1.84
C MET A 204 -25.21 20.30 -1.35
N ALA A 205 -26.51 20.15 -1.63
CA ALA A 205 -27.53 21.10 -1.17
C ALA A 205 -27.65 21.20 0.36
N LYS A 206 -27.27 20.14 1.10
CA LYS A 206 -27.27 20.17 2.57
C LYS A 206 -26.15 21.06 3.12
N PHE A 207 -24.96 20.96 2.55
CA PHE A 207 -23.84 21.83 2.90
C PHE A 207 -24.10 23.29 2.53
N GLU A 208 -24.69 23.53 1.35
CA GLU A 208 -25.11 24.89 0.97
C GLU A 208 -26.08 25.49 2.00
N LYS A 209 -27.03 24.69 2.50
CA LYS A 209 -27.97 25.12 3.55
C LYS A 209 -27.25 25.45 4.86
N VAL A 210 -26.30 24.62 5.30
CA VAL A 210 -25.48 24.87 6.51
C VAL A 210 -24.77 26.22 6.38
N LEU A 211 -24.07 26.44 5.27
CA LEU A 211 -23.31 27.67 5.04
C LEU A 211 -24.21 28.91 4.91
N LYS A 212 -25.35 28.81 4.20
CA LYS A 212 -26.35 29.91 4.12
C LYS A 212 -26.90 30.33 5.48
N ASN A 213 -27.04 29.38 6.39
CA ASN A 213 -27.51 29.64 7.75
C ASN A 213 -26.41 30.20 8.67
N GLY A 214 -25.20 30.44 8.14
CA GLY A 214 -24.06 30.92 8.90
C GLY A 214 -23.36 29.84 9.70
N GLY A 215 -23.46 28.58 9.30
CA GLY A 215 -22.69 27.50 9.94
C GLY A 215 -21.18 27.68 9.78
N ASP A 216 -20.44 27.18 10.77
CA ASP A 216 -18.98 27.14 10.77
C ASP A 216 -18.43 25.78 10.28
N TYR A 217 -17.12 25.56 10.42
CA TYR A 217 -16.48 24.30 10.04
C TYR A 217 -17.03 23.10 10.83
N ASN A 218 -17.35 23.26 12.12
CA ASN A 218 -17.88 22.17 12.94
C ASN A 218 -19.27 21.78 12.47
N ASP A 219 -20.10 22.74 12.04
CA ASP A 219 -21.41 22.45 11.46
C ASP A 219 -21.28 21.68 10.14
N VAL A 220 -20.33 22.07 9.28
CA VAL A 220 -20.03 21.35 8.04
C VAL A 220 -19.55 19.92 8.34
N LEU A 221 -18.64 19.75 9.30
CA LEU A 221 -18.15 18.43 9.70
C LEU A 221 -19.26 17.57 10.35
N ALA A 222 -20.17 18.18 11.12
CA ALA A 222 -21.32 17.51 11.70
C ALA A 222 -22.27 16.99 10.61
N GLU A 223 -22.59 17.81 9.60
CA GLU A 223 -23.38 17.39 8.45
C GLU A 223 -22.69 16.26 7.66
N ALA A 224 -21.37 16.34 7.47
CA ALA A 224 -20.61 15.27 6.83
C ALA A 224 -20.66 13.95 7.63
N ASN A 225 -20.58 14.01 8.96
CA ASN A 225 -20.71 12.82 9.81
C ASN A 225 -22.14 12.25 9.78
N GLU A 226 -23.15 13.10 9.68
CA GLU A 226 -24.55 12.67 9.54
C GLU A 226 -24.80 12.00 8.19
N ILE A 227 -24.20 12.50 7.10
CA ILE A 227 -24.23 11.81 5.81
C ILE A 227 -23.50 10.47 5.93
N LYS A 228 -22.33 10.40 6.60
CA LYS A 228 -21.59 9.14 6.82
C LYS A 228 -22.40 8.09 7.56
N SER A 229 -23.22 8.49 8.55
CA SER A 229 -24.04 7.56 9.34
C SER A 229 -25.09 6.86 8.48
N HIS A 230 -25.62 7.54 7.46
CA HIS A 230 -26.58 7.00 6.48
C HIS A 230 -25.91 6.36 5.25
N HIS A 231 -24.72 6.83 4.87
CA HIS A 231 -23.97 6.38 3.71
C HIS A 231 -22.57 5.90 4.14
N ARG A 232 -22.46 4.63 4.55
CA ARG A 232 -21.22 4.06 5.10
C ARG A 232 -19.99 4.19 4.17
N PHE A 233 -20.19 4.34 2.86
CA PHE A 233 -19.14 4.49 1.84
C PHE A 233 -18.67 5.94 1.61
N TYR A 234 -19.41 6.94 2.11
CA TYR A 234 -19.05 8.35 2.00
C TYR A 234 -17.81 8.66 2.84
N ASP A 235 -16.81 9.36 2.31
CA ASP A 235 -15.51 9.58 2.97
C ASP A 235 -15.20 11.06 3.19
N GLY A 236 -16.21 11.94 3.21
CA GLY A 236 -16.05 13.37 3.48
C GLY A 236 -15.30 13.69 4.79
N PRO A 237 -15.70 13.13 5.95
CA PRO A 237 -14.97 13.34 7.21
C PRO A 237 -13.51 12.88 7.16
N LYS A 238 -13.24 11.78 6.43
CA LYS A 238 -11.89 11.26 6.22
C LYS A 238 -11.05 12.20 5.36
N ALA A 239 -11.65 12.82 4.33
CA ALA A 239 -10.99 13.84 3.53
C ALA A 239 -10.63 15.06 4.37
N ALA A 240 -11.52 15.50 5.28
CA ALA A 240 -11.24 16.59 6.21
C ALA A 240 -10.02 16.29 7.11
N ALA A 241 -9.97 15.08 7.69
CA ALA A 241 -8.86 14.65 8.53
C ALA A 241 -7.53 14.60 7.75
N LEU A 242 -7.56 14.19 6.48
CA LEU A 242 -6.37 14.22 5.63
C LEU A 242 -5.96 15.64 5.24
N ALA A 243 -6.91 16.55 4.99
CA ALA A 243 -6.62 17.97 4.78
C ALA A 243 -5.94 18.58 6.00
N GLU A 244 -6.37 18.23 7.21
CA GLU A 244 -5.73 18.70 8.44
C GLU A 244 -4.29 18.17 8.55
N GLN A 245 -4.05 16.88 8.25
CA GLN A 245 -2.70 16.33 8.17
C GLN A 245 -1.85 17.02 7.10
N TYR A 246 -2.44 17.30 5.94
CA TYR A 246 -1.79 18.01 4.84
C TYR A 246 -1.37 19.42 5.26
N LYS A 247 -2.28 20.16 5.89
CA LYS A 247 -2.05 21.50 6.43
C LYS A 247 -0.96 21.50 7.50
N ASN A 248 -0.99 20.52 8.41
CA ASN A 248 0.03 20.39 9.46
C ASN A 248 1.41 20.09 8.88
N ALA A 249 1.50 19.29 7.82
CA ALA A 249 2.76 19.04 7.12
C ALA A 249 3.31 20.33 6.48
N TYR A 250 2.43 21.14 5.91
CA TYR A 250 2.74 22.42 5.28
C TYR A 250 3.28 23.48 6.26
N ALA A 251 3.07 23.31 7.58
CA ALA A 251 3.60 24.22 8.59
C ALA A 251 5.14 24.21 8.69
N ALA A 252 5.79 23.14 8.24
CA ALA A 252 7.26 23.04 8.17
C ALA A 252 7.75 23.59 6.81
N PRO A 253 8.62 24.61 6.76
CA PRO A 253 9.05 25.25 5.50
C PRO A 253 9.65 24.30 4.46
N GLU A 254 10.43 23.31 4.90
CA GLU A 254 11.04 22.29 4.07
C GLU A 254 9.99 21.38 3.41
N ASN A 255 8.90 21.08 4.12
CA ASN A 255 7.79 20.31 3.60
C ASN A 255 6.93 21.17 2.66
N ALA A 256 6.67 22.44 3.01
CA ALA A 256 5.88 23.36 2.19
C ALA A 256 6.43 23.45 0.77
N ALA A 257 7.75 23.65 0.61
CA ALA A 257 8.38 23.72 -0.70
C ALA A 257 8.26 22.40 -1.51
N ALA A 258 8.32 21.25 -0.84
CA ALA A 258 8.12 19.96 -1.51
C ALA A 258 6.65 19.74 -1.92
N LEU A 259 5.72 20.13 -1.06
CA LEU A 259 4.28 20.09 -1.30
C LEU A 259 3.90 21.01 -2.47
N ASP A 260 4.44 22.22 -2.55
CA ASP A 260 4.20 23.16 -3.66
C ASP A 260 4.69 22.61 -5.01
N ARG A 261 5.88 22.02 -5.04
CA ARG A 261 6.40 21.37 -6.26
C ARG A 261 5.56 20.17 -6.66
N ALA A 262 5.08 19.40 -5.69
CA ALA A 262 4.17 18.29 -5.92
C ALA A 262 2.80 18.75 -6.44
N HIS A 263 2.26 19.85 -5.89
CA HIS A 263 1.01 20.48 -6.35
C HIS A 263 1.11 20.93 -7.79
N ALA A 264 2.16 21.69 -8.12
CA ALA A 264 2.37 22.22 -9.46
C ALA A 264 2.47 21.10 -10.50
N LYS A 265 3.02 19.94 -10.11
CA LYS A 265 3.05 18.75 -10.97
C LYS A 265 1.66 18.17 -11.13
N VAL A 266 0.99 17.73 -10.07
CA VAL A 266 -0.30 17.01 -10.21
C VAL A 266 -1.44 17.92 -10.68
N GLY A 267 -1.31 19.24 -10.50
CA GLY A 267 -2.19 20.27 -11.03
C GLY A 267 -1.91 20.63 -12.50
N ASP A 268 -0.90 20.03 -13.15
CA ASP A 268 -0.71 20.16 -14.59
C ASP A 268 -1.50 19.07 -15.33
N ALA A 269 -2.31 19.47 -16.32
CA ALA A 269 -3.04 18.56 -17.18
C ALA A 269 -2.14 17.57 -17.95
N ASN A 270 -0.87 17.94 -18.17
CA ASN A 270 0.12 17.13 -18.88
C ASN A 270 1.08 16.37 -17.95
N PHE A 271 0.82 16.38 -16.64
CA PHE A 271 1.54 15.53 -15.70
C PHE A 271 1.51 14.08 -16.16
N ASP A 272 2.63 13.40 -15.96
CA ASP A 272 2.78 11.98 -16.26
C ASP A 272 2.68 11.17 -14.97
N PRO A 273 1.52 10.58 -14.67
CA PRO A 273 1.34 9.90 -13.40
C PRO A 273 2.14 8.60 -13.29
N SER A 274 2.60 8.02 -14.41
CA SER A 274 3.40 6.80 -14.42
C SER A 274 4.73 6.97 -13.70
N LYS A 275 5.21 8.22 -13.62
CA LYS A 275 6.45 8.60 -12.95
C LYS A 275 6.25 9.02 -11.48
N SER A 276 5.01 9.12 -11.01
CA SER A 276 4.67 9.56 -9.64
C SER A 276 5.36 8.75 -8.55
N ALA A 277 5.55 7.45 -8.78
CA ALA A 277 6.18 6.55 -7.81
C ALA A 277 7.69 6.74 -7.69
N SER A 278 8.34 7.31 -8.71
CA SER A 278 9.77 7.63 -8.74
C SER A 278 10.04 9.11 -8.49
N ASP A 279 9.05 9.98 -8.69
CA ASP A 279 9.20 11.43 -8.60
C ASP A 279 9.58 11.88 -7.17
N PRO A 280 10.70 12.61 -7.00
CA PRO A 280 11.22 12.99 -5.68
C PRO A 280 10.30 13.96 -4.94
N ASP A 281 9.62 14.86 -5.63
CA ASP A 281 8.72 15.84 -5.00
C ASP A 281 7.43 15.18 -4.55
N ILE A 282 6.88 14.27 -5.37
CA ILE A 282 5.71 13.48 -5.00
C ILE A 282 6.02 12.56 -3.80
N LYS A 283 7.20 11.94 -3.77
CA LYS A 283 7.63 11.10 -2.63
C LYS A 283 7.76 11.91 -1.35
N GLU A 284 8.41 13.07 -1.42
CA GLU A 284 8.61 13.90 -0.23
C GLU A 284 7.27 14.48 0.25
N ALA A 285 6.40 14.91 -0.67
CA ALA A 285 5.03 15.34 -0.35
C ALA A 285 4.25 14.24 0.38
N LEU A 286 4.26 13.01 -0.15
CA LEU A 286 3.63 11.86 0.51
C LEU A 286 4.20 11.60 1.89
N LYS A 287 5.54 11.63 2.03
CA LYS A 287 6.22 11.45 3.30
C LYS A 287 5.82 12.51 4.32
N ALA A 288 5.78 13.77 3.91
CA ALA A 288 5.43 14.90 4.75
C ALA A 288 4.01 14.75 5.35
N ILE A 289 3.06 14.20 4.59
CA ILE A 289 1.66 14.04 5.04
C ILE A 289 1.38 12.70 5.72
N GLY A 290 2.42 12.00 6.21
CA GLY A 290 2.26 10.68 6.86
C GLY A 290 1.82 9.57 5.91
N GLN A 291 1.83 9.83 4.61
CA GLN A 291 1.59 8.88 3.53
C GLN A 291 2.91 8.36 2.93
N GLY A 292 4.06 8.60 3.57
CA GLY A 292 5.36 8.03 3.16
C GLY A 292 5.48 6.53 3.41
N GLY A 293 4.77 6.01 4.41
CA GLY A 293 4.52 4.57 4.59
C GLY A 293 3.41 4.03 3.69
N ARG A 294 2.64 4.95 3.06
CA ARG A 294 1.87 4.73 1.82
C ARG A 294 2.68 5.16 0.59
N ALA A 295 4.03 5.22 0.68
CA ALA A 295 4.80 4.76 -0.45
C ALA A 295 4.09 3.49 -0.89
N HIS A 296 3.74 3.41 -2.18
CA HIS A 296 3.65 2.09 -2.75
C HIS A 296 4.91 1.38 -2.26
N THR A 297 4.76 0.45 -1.30
CA THR A 297 5.72 -0.64 -1.18
C THR A 297 6.00 -1.01 -2.63
N PRO A 298 7.24 -0.95 -3.13
CA PRO A 298 7.53 -1.20 -4.54
C PRO A 298 7.11 -2.65 -4.88
N GLY A 299 5.82 -2.80 -5.15
CA GLY A 299 5.03 -3.96 -4.70
C GLY A 299 3.52 -3.72 -4.65
N SER A 300 3.00 -2.63 -5.23
CA SER A 300 1.59 -2.48 -5.64
C SER A 300 1.56 -2.39 -7.18
N HIS A 301 1.89 -3.49 -7.86
CA HIS A 301 0.98 -4.47 -8.48
C HIS A 301 0.43 -4.08 -9.87
N SER A 302 1.31 -3.73 -10.80
CA SER A 302 1.11 -4.07 -12.21
C SER A 302 1.27 -5.59 -12.34
N SER A 303 0.21 -6.34 -12.64
CA SER A 303 0.33 -7.76 -12.96
C SER A 303 1.26 -7.92 -14.16
N LEU A 304 2.27 -8.77 -14.06
CA LEU A 304 3.13 -9.08 -15.20
C LEU A 304 2.51 -10.26 -15.95
N HIS A 305 2.42 -10.13 -17.26
CA HIS A 305 1.78 -11.10 -18.15
C HIS A 305 2.54 -11.15 -19.46
N GLN A 306 2.21 -12.12 -20.30
CA GLN A 306 2.85 -12.24 -21.61
C GLN A 306 2.74 -10.93 -22.40
N GLY A 307 3.87 -10.44 -22.89
CA GLY A 307 3.99 -9.12 -23.54
C GLY A 307 4.45 -7.98 -22.61
N SER A 308 4.45 -8.17 -21.29
CA SER A 308 5.14 -7.25 -20.36
C SER A 308 6.64 -7.23 -20.63
N HIS A 309 7.29 -6.09 -20.43
CA HIS A 309 8.74 -5.96 -20.53
C HIS A 309 9.32 -5.00 -19.48
N GLY A 310 10.64 -5.05 -19.27
CA GLY A 310 11.40 -4.15 -18.38
C GLY A 310 11.81 -4.78 -17.05
N GLU A 311 12.40 -3.96 -16.17
CA GLU A 311 13.08 -4.42 -14.94
C GLU A 311 12.22 -5.30 -14.03
N LYS A 312 10.91 -5.05 -13.98
CA LYS A 312 9.98 -5.87 -13.17
C LYS A 312 9.86 -7.31 -13.70
N VAL A 313 9.93 -7.49 -15.02
CA VAL A 313 9.94 -8.81 -15.66
C VAL A 313 11.28 -9.49 -15.42
N THR A 314 12.39 -8.74 -15.51
CA THR A 314 13.72 -9.25 -15.16
C THR A 314 13.76 -9.77 -13.72
N ALA A 315 13.19 -9.01 -12.77
CA ALA A 315 13.10 -9.42 -11.37
C ALA A 315 12.24 -10.70 -11.19
N LEU A 316 11.06 -10.74 -11.82
CA LEU A 316 10.20 -11.94 -11.83
C LEU A 316 10.93 -13.18 -12.37
N GLN A 317 11.60 -13.05 -13.53
CA GLN A 317 12.36 -14.14 -14.15
C GLN A 317 13.52 -14.60 -13.25
N THR A 318 14.21 -13.65 -12.61
CA THR A 318 15.28 -13.93 -11.66
C THR A 318 14.78 -14.73 -10.46
N ASP A 319 13.67 -14.32 -9.85
CA ASP A 319 13.07 -14.99 -8.71
C ASP A 319 12.57 -16.40 -9.06
N LEU A 320 11.90 -16.55 -10.20
CA LEU A 320 11.45 -17.86 -10.71
C LEU A 320 12.65 -18.78 -11.00
N ALA A 321 13.70 -18.27 -11.62
CA ALA A 321 14.92 -19.03 -11.89
C ALA A 321 15.62 -19.47 -10.58
N LYS A 322 15.69 -18.57 -9.60
CA LYS A 322 16.28 -18.86 -8.27
C LYS A 322 15.56 -19.96 -7.52
N LEU A 323 14.24 -20.04 -7.69
CA LEU A 323 13.41 -21.12 -7.13
C LEU A 323 13.38 -22.39 -8.00
N GLY A 324 14.07 -22.40 -9.14
CA GLY A 324 14.18 -23.56 -10.04
C GLY A 324 13.00 -23.74 -11.01
N PHE A 325 12.14 -22.74 -11.19
CA PHE A 325 11.05 -22.81 -12.17
C PHE A 325 11.57 -22.56 -13.59
N THR A 326 11.16 -23.43 -14.51
CA THR A 326 11.68 -23.51 -15.89
C THR A 326 10.59 -23.27 -16.93
N ASP A 327 10.99 -22.96 -18.16
CA ASP A 327 10.08 -22.82 -19.29
C ASP A 327 9.35 -24.14 -19.64
N ALA A 328 8.46 -24.14 -20.63
CA ALA A 328 7.68 -25.32 -21.02
C ALA A 328 8.54 -26.55 -21.42
N HIS A 329 9.79 -26.34 -21.85
CA HIS A 329 10.71 -27.39 -22.30
C HIS A 329 11.70 -27.81 -21.20
N GLY A 330 11.54 -27.28 -19.97
CA GLY A 330 12.43 -27.59 -18.85
C GLY A 330 13.73 -26.79 -18.85
N ARG A 331 13.86 -25.75 -19.69
CA ARG A 331 15.05 -24.90 -19.73
C ARG A 331 14.95 -23.81 -18.66
N ALA A 332 16.09 -23.49 -18.05
CA ALA A 332 16.17 -22.38 -17.10
C ALA A 332 15.76 -21.06 -17.78
N LEU A 333 15.09 -20.19 -17.02
CA LEU A 333 14.77 -18.85 -17.51
C LEU A 333 16.05 -18.02 -17.63
N HIS A 334 16.14 -17.28 -18.73
CA HIS A 334 17.09 -16.18 -18.87
C HIS A 334 16.37 -14.88 -18.52
N PRO A 335 16.81 -14.12 -17.50
CA PRO A 335 16.22 -12.83 -17.16
C PRO A 335 16.57 -11.76 -18.21
N ASP A 336 15.88 -11.80 -19.33
CA ASP A 336 16.03 -10.86 -20.46
C ASP A 336 15.14 -9.62 -20.31
N GLY A 337 14.22 -9.63 -19.35
CA GLY A 337 13.26 -8.56 -19.15
C GLY A 337 12.06 -8.62 -20.07
N ASP A 338 11.91 -9.67 -20.88
CA ASP A 338 10.77 -9.87 -21.78
C ASP A 338 9.88 -11.02 -21.30
N PHE A 339 8.60 -10.72 -21.08
CA PHE A 339 7.65 -11.72 -20.61
C PHE A 339 7.13 -12.51 -21.81
N GLY A 340 7.95 -13.42 -22.31
CA GLY A 340 7.59 -14.34 -23.37
C GLY A 340 6.86 -15.61 -22.91
N PRO A 341 6.56 -16.53 -23.84
CA PRO A 341 5.93 -17.83 -23.53
C PRO A 341 6.70 -18.66 -22.49
N GLY A 342 8.03 -18.52 -22.45
CA GLY A 342 8.88 -19.21 -21.48
C GLY A 342 8.62 -18.74 -20.05
N THR A 343 8.56 -17.42 -19.85
CA THR A 343 8.22 -16.79 -18.56
C THR A 343 6.81 -17.17 -18.12
N LYS A 344 5.83 -17.16 -19.04
CA LYS A 344 4.46 -17.60 -18.77
C LYS A 344 4.41 -19.04 -18.25
N ALA A 345 5.08 -19.97 -18.93
CA ALA A 345 5.12 -21.37 -18.51
C ALA A 345 5.75 -21.55 -17.12
N ALA A 346 6.80 -20.79 -16.80
CA ALA A 346 7.41 -20.82 -15.48
C ALA A 346 6.49 -20.25 -14.39
N VAL A 347 5.77 -19.16 -14.66
CA VAL A 347 4.74 -18.62 -13.76
C VAL A 347 3.63 -19.64 -13.51
N GLU A 348 3.11 -20.30 -14.55
CA GLU A 348 2.10 -21.35 -14.40
C GLU A 348 2.59 -22.50 -13.52
N LYS A 349 3.84 -22.94 -13.69
CA LYS A 349 4.44 -23.98 -12.84
C LYS A 349 4.58 -23.54 -11.38
N PHE A 350 5.05 -22.32 -11.15
CA PHE A 350 5.10 -21.72 -9.81
C PHE A 350 3.71 -21.70 -9.17
N GLN A 351 2.71 -21.22 -9.92
CA GLN A 351 1.33 -21.19 -9.46
C GLN A 351 0.81 -22.60 -9.09
N ARG A 352 1.07 -23.63 -9.90
CA ARG A 352 0.70 -25.03 -9.57
C ARG A 352 1.39 -25.51 -8.29
N ALA A 353 2.69 -25.27 -8.15
CA ALA A 353 3.48 -25.70 -6.99
C ALA A 353 2.99 -25.06 -5.68
N HIS A 354 2.40 -23.87 -5.76
CA HIS A 354 1.87 -23.12 -4.62
C HIS A 354 0.33 -23.15 -4.55
N HIS A 355 -0.32 -24.13 -5.20
CA HIS A 355 -1.78 -24.34 -5.15
C HIS A 355 -2.62 -23.12 -5.58
N MET A 356 -2.12 -22.37 -6.55
CA MET A 356 -2.80 -21.23 -7.17
C MET A 356 -3.35 -21.62 -8.55
N THR A 357 -4.28 -20.81 -9.07
CA THR A 357 -4.75 -20.93 -10.45
C THR A 357 -3.58 -20.69 -11.41
N PRO A 358 -3.24 -21.64 -12.31
CA PRO A 358 -2.11 -21.50 -13.23
C PRO A 358 -2.52 -20.72 -14.48
N ASP A 359 -2.82 -19.43 -14.32
CA ASP A 359 -3.22 -18.53 -15.41
C ASP A 359 -2.02 -17.92 -16.15
N GLY A 360 -0.79 -18.12 -15.65
CA GLY A 360 0.43 -17.60 -16.27
C GLY A 360 0.61 -16.10 -16.10
N VAL A 361 -0.18 -15.47 -15.23
CA VAL A 361 -0.12 -14.05 -14.89
C VAL A 361 0.53 -13.91 -13.51
N ALA A 362 1.60 -13.13 -13.42
CA ALA A 362 2.19 -12.76 -12.15
C ALA A 362 1.46 -11.55 -11.56
N GLY A 363 0.23 -11.80 -11.07
CA GLY A 363 -0.56 -10.84 -10.32
C GLY A 363 -0.11 -10.67 -8.85
N PRO A 364 -0.76 -9.82 -8.05
CA PRO A 364 -0.42 -9.56 -6.65
C PRO A 364 -0.16 -10.81 -5.82
N LYS A 365 -1.06 -11.80 -5.92
CA LYS A 365 -0.98 -13.06 -5.19
C LYS A 365 0.26 -13.86 -5.58
N THR A 366 0.51 -13.96 -6.88
CA THR A 366 1.65 -14.69 -7.44
C THR A 366 2.98 -14.00 -7.09
N LEU A 367 3.05 -12.68 -7.23
CA LEU A 367 4.24 -11.89 -6.88
C LEU A 367 4.53 -11.92 -5.38
N ASN A 368 3.49 -11.87 -4.53
CA ASN A 368 3.68 -11.97 -3.09
C ASN A 368 4.09 -13.38 -2.67
N ALA A 369 3.46 -14.42 -3.22
CA ALA A 369 3.85 -15.81 -2.98
C ALA A 369 5.30 -16.05 -3.42
N LEU A 370 5.70 -15.50 -4.58
CA LEU A 370 7.06 -15.58 -5.09
C LEU A 370 8.03 -14.86 -4.15
N ARG A 371 7.70 -13.64 -3.71
CA ARG A 371 8.49 -12.90 -2.72
C ARG A 371 8.64 -13.68 -1.42
N MET A 372 7.58 -14.31 -0.92
CA MET A 372 7.63 -15.13 0.30
C MET A 372 8.43 -16.43 0.09
N ALA A 373 8.42 -17.00 -1.11
CA ALA A 373 9.21 -18.18 -1.43
C ALA A 373 10.71 -17.85 -1.56
N VAL A 374 11.05 -16.70 -2.16
CA VAL A 374 12.43 -16.21 -2.30
C VAL A 374 12.97 -15.61 -0.98
N HIS A 375 12.08 -15.01 -0.19
CA HIS A 375 12.36 -14.34 1.09
C HIS A 375 11.30 -14.74 2.12
N PRO A 376 11.39 -15.94 2.70
CA PRO A 376 10.46 -16.35 3.76
C PRO A 376 10.53 -15.33 4.91
N PRO A 377 9.39 -14.87 5.45
CA PRO A 377 9.38 -13.97 6.60
C PRO A 377 10.17 -14.64 7.72
N GLN A 378 11.18 -13.94 8.22
CA GLN A 378 11.96 -14.44 9.34
C GLN A 378 11.07 -14.38 10.59
N PRO A 379 11.04 -15.45 11.41
CA PRO A 379 10.37 -15.41 12.69
C PRO A 379 10.90 -14.25 13.52
N ASN A 380 10.03 -13.45 14.11
CA ASN A 380 10.38 -12.42 15.08
C ASN A 380 10.37 -12.99 16.50
N LEU A 381 10.84 -12.22 17.48
CA LEU A 381 10.95 -12.65 18.88
C LEU A 381 9.61 -13.06 19.52
N ALA A 382 8.46 -12.58 19.03
CA ALA A 382 7.15 -13.01 19.52
C ALA A 382 6.67 -14.34 18.89
N ASP A 383 7.28 -14.79 17.80
CA ASP A 383 6.95 -16.08 17.18
C ASP A 383 7.46 -17.25 18.03
N ALA A 384 6.59 -18.22 18.32
CA ALA A 384 6.91 -19.38 19.17
C ALA A 384 8.09 -20.23 18.64
N THR A 385 8.36 -20.17 17.34
CA THR A 385 9.47 -20.90 16.69
C THR A 385 10.80 -20.15 16.75
N HIS A 386 10.82 -18.90 17.21
CA HIS A 386 12.05 -18.11 17.31
C HIS A 386 12.87 -18.53 18.54
N PRO A 387 14.20 -18.75 18.41
CA PRO A 387 15.03 -19.20 19.53
C PRO A 387 15.05 -18.24 20.72
N GLY A 388 14.81 -16.95 20.49
CA GLY A 388 14.70 -15.93 21.55
C GLY A 388 13.31 -15.77 22.17
N ASN A 389 12.29 -16.52 21.71
CA ASN A 389 10.91 -16.33 22.16
C ASN A 389 10.72 -16.53 23.66
N GLY A 390 11.36 -17.55 24.24
CA GLY A 390 11.28 -17.80 25.68
C GLY A 390 11.80 -16.63 26.51
N MET A 391 12.92 -16.03 26.10
CA MET A 391 13.49 -14.88 26.81
C MET A 391 12.69 -13.60 26.58
N TYR A 392 12.13 -13.41 25.38
CA TYR A 392 11.20 -12.32 25.10
C TYR A 392 9.94 -12.40 25.96
N LEU A 393 9.29 -13.57 26.08
CA LEU A 393 8.10 -13.73 26.92
C LEU A 393 8.38 -13.48 28.40
N GLN A 394 9.59 -13.83 28.86
CA GLN A 394 10.04 -13.54 30.22
C GLN A 394 10.22 -12.03 30.46
N ALA A 395 10.93 -11.34 29.55
CA ALA A 395 11.09 -9.90 29.60
C ALA A 395 9.74 -9.16 29.50
N LEU A 396 8.86 -9.61 28.61
CA LEU A 396 7.52 -9.07 28.42
C LEU A 396 6.69 -9.18 29.69
N SER A 397 6.67 -10.37 30.29
CA SER A 397 5.98 -10.60 31.56
C SER A 397 6.52 -9.69 32.68
N ALA A 398 7.83 -9.42 32.69
CA ALA A 398 8.45 -8.53 33.68
C ALA A 398 8.13 -7.05 33.42
N VAL A 399 8.13 -6.60 32.16
CA VAL A 399 7.72 -5.24 31.78
C VAL A 399 6.24 -5.00 32.08
N HIS A 400 5.37 -5.99 31.84
CA HIS A 400 3.94 -5.86 32.18
C HIS A 400 3.70 -5.73 33.69
N ARG A 401 4.50 -6.41 34.52
CA ARG A 401 4.46 -6.22 35.97
C ARG A 401 4.92 -4.82 36.37
N LEU A 402 5.96 -4.31 35.71
CA LEU A 402 6.45 -2.94 35.92
C LEU A 402 5.39 -1.91 35.51
N ASP A 403 4.71 -2.10 34.37
CA ASP A 403 3.61 -1.23 33.94
C ASP A 403 2.49 -1.21 34.98
N ALA A 404 2.07 -2.38 35.47
CA ALA A 404 1.05 -2.47 36.50
C ALA A 404 1.45 -1.75 37.80
N GLN A 405 2.72 -1.85 38.21
CA GLN A 405 3.25 -1.13 39.38
C GLN A 405 3.25 0.40 39.19
N GLN A 406 3.40 0.87 37.95
CA GLN A 406 3.35 2.28 37.58
C GLN A 406 1.94 2.75 37.20
N GLY A 407 0.90 1.91 37.37
CA GLY A 407 -0.47 2.23 37.01
C GLY A 407 -0.70 2.39 35.50
N ARG A 408 0.18 1.81 34.66
CA ARG A 408 0.06 1.81 33.20
C ARG A 408 -0.54 0.50 32.70
N THR A 409 -1.23 0.58 31.56
CA THR A 409 -1.64 -0.61 30.81
C THR A 409 -0.56 -0.94 29.78
N PRO A 410 -0.13 -2.21 29.65
CA PRO A 410 0.84 -2.60 28.63
C PRO A 410 0.39 -2.24 27.21
N ASP A 411 1.34 -1.77 26.40
CA ASP A 411 1.12 -1.35 25.01
C ASP A 411 2.30 -1.73 24.10
N GLN A 412 2.28 -1.28 22.85
CA GLN A 412 3.37 -1.55 21.89
C GLN A 412 4.75 -1.08 22.36
N ARG A 413 4.82 -0.03 23.20
CA ARG A 413 6.09 0.46 23.76
C ARG A 413 6.61 -0.51 24.81
N SER A 414 5.71 -1.13 25.58
CA SER A 414 6.05 -2.24 26.48
C SER A 414 6.62 -3.43 25.74
N ASP A 415 6.03 -3.80 24.60
CA ASP A 415 6.52 -4.89 23.73
C ASP A 415 7.93 -4.59 23.18
N ASN A 416 8.14 -3.36 22.72
CA ASN A 416 9.43 -2.90 22.18
C ASN A 416 10.52 -2.89 23.27
N LEU A 417 10.19 -2.41 24.48
CA LEU A 417 11.09 -2.42 25.63
C LEU A 417 11.46 -3.86 26.03
N ALA A 418 10.49 -4.77 26.07
CA ALA A 418 10.71 -6.18 26.35
C ALA A 418 11.62 -6.87 25.32
N ALA A 419 11.45 -6.54 24.04
CA ALA A 419 12.29 -7.06 22.96
C ALA A 419 13.75 -6.61 23.10
N ALA A 420 13.99 -5.32 23.35
CA ALA A 420 15.32 -4.77 23.56
C ALA A 420 16.01 -5.39 24.80
N LEU A 421 15.27 -5.56 25.90
CA LEU A 421 15.77 -6.21 27.12
C LEU A 421 16.14 -7.67 26.88
N ALA A 422 15.34 -8.41 26.10
CA ALA A 422 15.66 -9.79 25.74
C ALA A 422 16.94 -9.88 24.90
N VAL A 423 17.09 -9.03 23.87
CA VAL A 423 18.31 -8.95 23.05
C VAL A 423 19.52 -8.63 23.92
N ALA A 424 19.45 -7.58 24.74
CA ALA A 424 20.54 -7.20 25.62
C ALA A 424 20.91 -8.33 26.60
N ALA A 425 19.91 -9.02 27.18
CA ALA A 425 20.15 -10.11 28.11
C ALA A 425 20.87 -11.28 27.42
N HIS A 426 20.44 -11.63 26.21
CA HIS A 426 21.08 -12.65 25.40
C HIS A 426 22.51 -12.31 25.02
N GLY A 427 22.76 -11.10 24.49
CA GLY A 427 24.08 -10.62 24.11
C GLY A 427 25.06 -10.56 25.29
N ASN A 428 24.55 -10.37 26.51
CA ASN A 428 25.35 -10.39 27.74
C ASN A 428 25.43 -11.79 28.41
N GLY A 429 25.06 -12.86 27.71
CA GLY A 429 25.20 -14.24 28.19
C GLY A 429 24.27 -14.61 29.34
N MET A 430 23.15 -13.90 29.51
CA MET A 430 22.08 -14.30 30.42
C MET A 430 21.25 -15.41 29.77
N SER A 431 20.75 -16.34 30.58
CA SER A 431 19.96 -17.48 30.10
C SER A 431 18.45 -17.29 30.27
N ARG A 432 18.04 -16.28 31.03
CA ARG A 432 16.64 -15.89 31.25
C ARG A 432 16.53 -14.47 31.80
N VAL A 433 15.31 -13.93 31.81
CA VAL A 433 14.98 -12.65 32.47
C VAL A 433 13.98 -12.92 33.59
N ASP A 434 14.37 -12.73 34.85
CA ASP A 434 13.50 -12.97 36.00
C ASP A 434 12.74 -11.67 36.41
N HIS A 435 13.44 -10.53 36.38
CA HIS A 435 12.90 -9.22 36.74
C HIS A 435 13.31 -8.12 35.77
N VAL A 436 12.51 -7.06 35.71
CA VAL A 436 12.84 -5.79 35.05
C VAL A 436 12.66 -4.66 36.05
N VAL A 437 13.67 -3.81 36.18
CA VAL A 437 13.70 -2.69 37.13
C VAL A 437 14.09 -1.42 36.38
N LEU A 438 13.55 -0.26 36.77
CA LEU A 438 13.93 1.04 36.22
C LEU A 438 15.01 1.70 37.09
N SER A 439 15.85 2.54 36.48
CA SER A 439 16.61 3.55 37.23
C SER A 439 15.68 4.54 37.91
N ASP A 440 16.17 5.26 38.93
CA ASP A 440 15.40 6.26 39.68
C ASP A 440 14.81 7.36 38.78
N ASP A 441 15.50 7.71 37.70
CA ASP A 441 15.09 8.70 36.71
C ASP A 441 14.30 8.10 35.52
N ALA A 442 14.05 6.78 35.54
CA ALA A 442 13.45 6.00 34.46
C ALA A 442 14.13 6.12 33.08
N SER A 443 15.36 6.63 33.01
CA SER A 443 16.10 6.72 31.75
C SER A 443 16.59 5.35 31.26
N ARG A 444 16.75 4.38 32.19
CA ARG A 444 17.23 3.04 31.90
C ARG A 444 16.35 1.95 32.49
N ALA A 445 16.27 0.83 31.78
CA ALA A 445 15.64 -0.40 32.27
C ALA A 445 16.69 -1.50 32.38
N TYR A 446 16.62 -2.27 33.46
CA TYR A 446 17.56 -3.34 33.77
C TYR A 446 16.85 -4.69 33.69
N ALA A 447 17.32 -5.58 32.82
CA ALA A 447 16.93 -6.99 32.87
C ALA A 447 17.80 -7.69 33.91
N VAL A 448 17.17 -8.44 34.83
CA VAL A 448 17.85 -9.11 35.94
C VAL A 448 17.57 -10.60 35.91
N GLN A 449 18.61 -11.42 36.05
CA GLN A 449 18.55 -12.86 36.27
C GLN A 449 18.98 -13.17 37.71
N GLY A 450 18.11 -13.88 38.42
CA GLY A 450 18.21 -14.16 39.86
C GLY A 450 17.46 -13.16 40.72
N ASP A 451 17.51 -13.37 42.03
CA ASP A 451 16.91 -12.49 43.03
C ASP A 451 17.57 -11.10 43.01
N THR A 452 16.76 -10.03 43.02
CA THR A 452 17.25 -8.64 42.91
C THR A 452 18.16 -8.22 44.08
N ASN A 453 18.01 -8.85 45.25
CA ASN A 453 18.83 -8.62 46.44
C ASN A 453 20.05 -9.53 46.52
N SER A 454 20.18 -10.50 45.60
CA SER A 454 21.35 -11.39 45.57
C SER A 454 22.62 -10.67 45.09
N LEU A 455 23.75 -11.04 45.67
CA LEU A 455 25.09 -10.67 45.17
C LEU A 455 25.45 -11.43 43.88
N PHE A 456 24.76 -12.54 43.59
CA PHE A 456 25.02 -13.39 42.43
C PHE A 456 24.07 -13.12 41.26
N LYS A 457 23.28 -12.04 41.33
CA LYS A 457 22.42 -11.64 40.21
C LYS A 457 23.27 -11.26 38.99
N ARG A 458 22.76 -11.58 37.80
CA ARG A 458 23.27 -11.01 36.55
C ARG A 458 22.30 -9.95 36.08
N TYR A 459 22.81 -8.88 35.51
CA TYR A 459 21.96 -7.87 34.93
C TYR A 459 22.61 -7.27 33.70
N THR A 460 21.76 -6.74 32.84
CA THR A 460 22.12 -5.84 31.75
C THR A 460 21.10 -4.73 31.72
N ASP A 461 21.34 -3.71 30.91
CA ASP A 461 20.45 -2.58 30.77
C ASP A 461 20.24 -2.17 29.32
N VAL A 462 19.21 -1.34 29.14
CA VAL A 462 18.93 -0.63 27.89
C VAL A 462 18.47 0.80 28.21
N SER A 463 18.68 1.71 27.26
CA SER A 463 18.05 3.04 27.26
C SER A 463 16.54 2.88 27.01
N VAL A 464 15.70 3.39 27.91
CA VAL A 464 14.24 3.30 27.75
C VAL A 464 13.79 4.07 26.52
N ALA A 465 14.30 5.29 26.33
CA ALA A 465 13.93 6.15 25.21
C ALA A 465 14.24 5.53 23.85
N GLN A 466 15.38 4.84 23.73
CA GLN A 466 15.73 4.10 22.53
C GLN A 466 14.86 2.85 22.39
N ALA A 467 14.77 2.04 23.45
CA ALA A 467 14.10 0.74 23.42
C ALA A 467 12.62 0.85 23.05
N ILE A 468 11.87 1.80 23.59
CA ILE A 468 10.45 1.97 23.25
C ILE A 468 10.22 2.39 21.78
N GLY A 469 11.22 3.02 21.18
CA GLY A 469 11.22 3.46 19.78
C GLY A 469 11.75 2.41 18.80
N THR A 470 12.37 1.33 19.28
CA THR A 470 12.89 0.23 18.45
C THR A 470 11.80 -0.83 18.24
N PRO A 471 11.30 -1.03 17.01
CA PRO A 471 10.26 -2.02 16.77
C PRO A 471 10.74 -3.46 17.02
N LEU A 472 9.84 -4.34 17.49
CA LEU A 472 10.09 -5.77 17.72
C LEU A 472 10.84 -6.46 16.56
N ALA A 473 10.50 -6.15 15.30
CA ALA A 473 11.14 -6.72 14.13
C ALA A 473 12.63 -6.35 14.03
N GLN A 474 13.00 -5.12 14.43
CA GLN A 474 14.39 -4.67 14.44
C GLN A 474 15.19 -5.40 15.53
N SER A 475 14.67 -5.46 16.76
CA SER A 475 15.29 -6.24 17.85
C SER A 475 15.41 -7.73 17.51
N SER A 476 14.48 -8.29 16.73
CA SER A 476 14.56 -9.67 16.25
C SER A 476 15.71 -9.89 15.27
N GLY A 477 16.03 -8.88 14.45
CA GLY A 477 17.20 -8.89 13.58
C GLY A 477 18.52 -8.81 14.36
N GLU A 478 18.56 -7.99 15.42
CA GLU A 478 19.72 -7.87 16.32
C GLU A 478 20.02 -9.19 17.03
N TRP A 479 18.99 -9.88 17.55
CA TRP A 479 19.13 -11.21 18.15
C TRP A 479 19.81 -12.22 17.22
N GLN A 480 19.44 -12.22 15.92
CA GLN A 480 20.05 -13.12 14.93
C GLN A 480 21.52 -12.78 14.65
N HIS A 481 21.90 -11.51 14.79
CA HIS A 481 23.28 -11.06 14.62
C HIS A 481 24.17 -11.55 15.77
N ASP A 482 23.64 -11.53 17.00
CA ASP A 482 24.33 -12.04 18.19
C ASP A 482 24.56 -13.55 18.12
N ILE A 483 23.56 -14.34 17.71
CA ILE A 483 23.73 -15.80 17.50
C ILE A 483 24.86 -16.09 16.51
N ARG A 484 25.02 -15.28 15.47
CA ARG A 484 26.06 -15.49 14.44
C ARG A 484 27.47 -15.17 14.94
N GLN A 485 27.62 -14.30 15.94
CA GLN A 485 28.93 -14.01 16.54
C GLN A 485 29.30 -14.99 17.65
N VAL A 486 28.31 -15.65 18.28
CA VAL A 486 28.53 -16.64 19.35
C VAL A 486 28.64 -18.08 18.82
N ALA A 487 28.39 -18.31 17.52
CA ALA A 487 28.63 -19.59 16.88
C ALA A 487 30.15 -19.92 16.87
N PRO A 488 30.58 -21.09 17.37
CA PRO A 488 32.00 -21.43 17.38
C PRO A 488 32.50 -21.51 15.93
N THR A 489 33.52 -20.72 15.62
CA THR A 489 34.39 -20.95 14.47
C THR A 489 34.85 -22.40 14.52
N GLN A 490 34.37 -23.23 13.59
CA GLN A 490 35.02 -24.49 13.27
C GLN A 490 36.38 -24.17 12.67
N ALA A 491 37.35 -23.90 13.53
CA ALA A 491 38.75 -23.99 13.20
C ALA A 491 39.05 -25.48 12.97
N THR A 492 39.26 -25.84 11.71
CA THR A 492 39.86 -27.11 11.31
C THR A 492 41.17 -27.28 12.08
N PRO A 493 41.37 -28.36 12.87
CA PRO A 493 42.67 -28.62 13.49
C PRO A 493 43.71 -28.86 12.38
N PRO A 494 44.95 -28.37 12.52
CA PRO A 494 46.01 -28.73 11.59
C PRO A 494 46.25 -30.24 11.68
N MET A 495 46.21 -30.92 10.53
CA MET A 495 46.55 -32.34 10.41
C MET A 495 47.99 -32.55 10.87
N GLN A 496 48.17 -33.09 12.08
CA GLN A 496 49.39 -33.79 12.44
C GLN A 496 49.42 -35.11 11.66
N GLN A 497 50.37 -35.24 10.75
CA GLN A 497 50.74 -36.51 10.14
C GLN A 497 51.18 -37.49 11.23
N MET A 498 50.28 -38.41 11.63
CA MET A 498 50.70 -39.62 12.33
C MET A 498 51.26 -40.60 11.30
N GLN A 499 52.58 -40.80 11.39
CA GLN A 499 53.30 -41.90 10.77
C GLN A 499 52.70 -43.24 11.23
N ASN A 500 52.50 -44.11 10.26
CA ASN A 500 51.94 -45.45 10.39
C ASN A 500 53.03 -46.42 10.90
N PRO A 501 52.87 -47.14 12.03
CA PRO A 501 53.73 -48.27 12.35
C PRO A 501 53.12 -49.55 11.76
N GLN A 502 53.81 -50.15 10.79
CA GLN A 502 53.53 -51.50 10.30
C GLN A 502 53.56 -52.51 11.46
N MET A 503 52.49 -53.30 11.60
CA MET A 503 52.49 -54.49 12.46
C MET A 503 53.08 -55.66 11.68
N ASP A 504 54.25 -56.11 12.13
CA ASP A 504 54.83 -57.41 11.80
C ASP A 504 53.98 -58.55 12.35
N GLN A 505 53.63 -59.52 11.51
CA GLN A 505 53.15 -60.83 11.94
C GLN A 505 54.34 -61.83 11.99
N PRO A 506 54.47 -62.66 13.05
CA PRO A 506 55.50 -63.67 13.11
C PRO A 506 55.09 -64.92 12.33
N VAL A 507 55.88 -65.29 11.33
CA VAL A 507 55.85 -66.60 10.69
C VAL A 507 56.56 -67.60 11.61
N VAL A 508 55.81 -68.55 12.15
CA VAL A 508 56.36 -69.75 12.81
C VAL A 508 56.15 -70.93 11.87
N GLN A 509 57.21 -71.36 11.18
CA GLN A 509 57.33 -72.72 10.66
C GLN A 509 58.65 -73.33 11.16
N ARG A 510 58.53 -74.55 11.69
CA ARG A 510 59.58 -75.36 12.32
C ARG A 510 60.52 -75.95 11.27
N SER A 511 61.81 -76.01 11.61
CA SER A 511 62.91 -76.79 10.97
C SER A 511 62.68 -78.31 11.07
N PRO A 512 63.46 -79.22 10.43
CA PRO A 512 64.86 -79.14 9.98
C PRO A 512 65.08 -78.88 8.49
#